data_AF-A0A1I3JT73-F1
#
_entry.id   AF-A0A1I3JT73-F1
#
_cell.length_a   1.000
_cell.length_b   1.000
_cell.length_c   1.000
_cell.angle_alpha   90.00
_cell.angle_beta   90.00
_cell.angle_gamma   90.00
#
_symmetry.space_group_name_H-M   'P 1'
#
loop_
_entity.id
_entity.type
_entity.pdbx_description
1 polymer ?
#
loop_
_entity_poly.entity_id
_entity_poly.type
_entity_poly.pdbx_seq_one_letter_code
_entity_poly.pdbx_strand_id
1 'polypeptide(L)'
;MTAGSQQPPEAMDAARLSDLLCVMAPDRLGAHVAGLRAALQGIAGPGAPPLPRATEPTAWTGLARRAHAAAGHALLLGFPGIGGRLNALEGAAKRQDPEAAAVALAALREELAAGGPRLPPI
;
A
#
# COMPACT_ATOMS: atom_id res chain seq x y z
N MET A 1 -29.47 -8.94 -5.15
CA MET A 1 -28.29 -9.82 -5.27
C MET A 1 -27.43 -9.29 -6.41
N THR A 2 -26.59 -8.29 -6.14
CA THR A 2 -25.70 -7.70 -7.15
C THR A 2 -24.36 -8.41 -7.09
N ALA A 3 -24.00 -9.08 -8.17
CA ALA A 3 -22.66 -9.61 -8.39
C ALA A 3 -21.68 -8.43 -8.28
N GLY A 4 -20.90 -8.40 -7.20
CA GLY A 4 -19.78 -7.48 -7.10
C GLY A 4 -18.80 -7.84 -8.21
N SER A 5 -18.59 -6.91 -9.14
CA SER A 5 -17.51 -6.97 -10.12
C SER A 5 -16.21 -7.12 -9.35
N GLN A 6 -15.72 -8.36 -9.23
CA GLN A 6 -14.39 -8.62 -8.69
C GLN A 6 -13.42 -8.05 -9.71
N GLN A 7 -12.96 -6.82 -9.48
CA GLN A 7 -11.93 -6.23 -10.29
C GLN A 7 -10.68 -7.11 -10.11
N PRO A 8 -10.06 -7.57 -11.21
CA PRO A 8 -8.89 -8.43 -11.12
C PRO A 8 -7.76 -7.71 -10.36
N PRO A 9 -6.90 -8.46 -9.66
CA PRO A 9 -5.77 -7.89 -8.93
C PRO A 9 -4.91 -7.01 -9.85
N GLU A 10 -4.55 -5.81 -9.39
CA GLU A 10 -3.70 -4.89 -10.15
C GLU A 10 -2.38 -5.60 -10.45
N ALA A 11 -2.07 -5.80 -11.73
CA ALA A 11 -0.78 -6.34 -12.15
C ALA A 11 0.10 -5.19 -12.64
N MET A 12 1.38 -5.22 -12.27
CA MET A 12 2.33 -4.32 -12.90
C MET A 12 2.41 -4.66 -14.38
N ASP A 13 2.13 -3.68 -15.24
CA ASP A 13 2.21 -3.83 -16.69
C ASP A 13 3.66 -4.08 -17.13
N ALA A 14 3.86 -4.93 -18.13
CA ALA A 14 5.17 -5.21 -18.72
C ALA A 14 5.81 -3.95 -19.36
N ALA A 15 5.00 -3.06 -19.94
CA ALA A 15 5.45 -1.77 -20.43
C ALA A 15 5.96 -0.90 -19.27
N ARG A 16 5.23 -0.87 -18.14
CA ARG A 16 5.67 -0.14 -16.95
C ARG A 16 6.97 -0.69 -16.38
N LEU A 17 7.13 -2.01 -16.32
CA LEU A 17 8.37 -2.65 -15.92
C LEU A 17 9.53 -2.25 -16.84
N SER A 18 9.32 -2.31 -18.16
CA SER A 18 10.32 -1.90 -19.15
C SER A 18 10.70 -0.44 -18.97
N ASP A 19 9.72 0.46 -18.85
CA ASP A 19 9.95 1.90 -18.65
C ASP A 19 10.78 2.17 -17.38
N LEU A 20 10.47 1.47 -16.29
CA LEU A 20 11.21 1.60 -15.04
C LEU A 20 12.66 1.09 -15.19
N LEU A 21 12.86 -0.04 -15.87
CA LEU A 21 14.19 -0.60 -16.11
C LEU A 21 15.04 0.28 -17.06
N CYS A 22 14.42 1.09 -17.91
CA CYS A 22 15.13 2.07 -18.74
C CYS A 22 15.70 3.25 -17.94
N VAL A 23 15.08 3.60 -16.80
CA VAL A 23 15.47 4.79 -16.00
C VAL A 23 16.03 4.45 -14.62
N MET A 24 15.98 3.18 -14.22
CA MET A 24 16.38 2.70 -12.90
C MET A 24 17.09 1.35 -12.99
N ALA A 25 18.22 1.23 -12.28
CA ALA A 25 18.93 -0.03 -12.17
C ALA A 25 18.04 -1.13 -11.55
N PRO A 26 18.16 -2.41 -11.99
CA PRO A 26 17.37 -3.52 -11.48
C PRO A 26 17.38 -3.63 -9.95
N ASP A 27 18.55 -3.47 -9.31
CA ASP A 27 18.67 -3.56 -7.85
C ASP A 27 17.84 -2.49 -7.11
N ARG A 28 17.78 -1.27 -7.67
CA ARG A 28 16.97 -0.19 -7.10
C ARG A 28 15.47 -0.48 -7.29
N LEU A 29 15.10 -1.05 -8.43
CA LEU A 29 13.73 -1.45 -8.67
C LEU A 29 13.31 -2.59 -7.73
N GLY A 30 14.18 -3.59 -7.54
CA GLY A 30 14.01 -4.66 -6.55
C GLY A 30 13.86 -4.11 -5.13
N ALA A 31 14.63 -3.09 -4.75
CA ALA A 31 14.49 -2.43 -3.45
C ALA A 31 13.11 -1.75 -3.27
N HIS A 32 12.54 -1.15 -4.31
CA HIS A 32 11.18 -0.60 -4.25
C HIS A 32 10.11 -1.68 -4.16
N VAL A 33 10.27 -2.77 -4.89
CA VAL A 33 9.37 -3.93 -4.82
C VAL A 33 9.40 -4.56 -3.43
N ALA A 34 10.59 -4.82 -2.89
CA ALA A 34 10.77 -5.35 -1.55
C ALA A 34 10.23 -4.39 -0.49
N GLY A 35 10.49 -3.09 -0.64
CA GLY A 35 9.97 -2.03 0.22
C GLY A 35 8.45 -2.01 0.27
N LEU A 36 7.78 -2.11 -0.88
CA LEU A 36 6.32 -2.20 -0.93
C LEU A 36 5.80 -3.48 -0.28
N ARG A 37 6.38 -4.65 -0.57
CA ARG A 37 5.96 -5.93 0.05
C ARG A 37 6.06 -5.85 1.58
N ALA A 38 7.19 -5.38 2.09
CA ALA A 38 7.44 -5.25 3.52
C ALA A 38 6.46 -4.26 4.17
N ALA A 39 6.18 -3.12 3.51
CA ALA A 39 5.26 -2.13 4.04
C ALA A 39 3.81 -2.63 4.06
N LEU A 40 3.34 -3.28 2.98
CA LEU A 40 2.01 -3.88 2.93
C LEU A 40 1.85 -4.97 3.99
N GLN A 41 2.87 -5.82 4.18
CA GLN A 41 2.88 -6.82 5.25
C GLN A 41 2.81 -6.16 6.64
N GLY A 42 3.57 -5.10 6.87
CA GLY A 42 3.63 -4.40 8.16
C GLY A 42 2.41 -3.52 8.47
N ILE A 43 1.60 -3.15 7.46
CA ILE A 43 0.41 -2.32 7.63
C ILE A 43 -0.87 -3.17 7.63
N ALA A 44 -0.98 -4.09 6.69
CA ALA A 44 -2.22 -4.81 6.40
C ALA A 44 -2.08 -6.35 6.44
N GLY A 45 -0.85 -6.87 6.58
CA GLY A 45 -0.60 -8.31 6.59
C GLY A 45 -0.95 -9.01 7.91
N PRO A 46 -0.89 -10.36 7.93
CA PRO A 46 -1.02 -11.15 9.15
C PRO A 46 -0.01 -10.70 10.21
N GLY A 47 -0.49 -10.34 11.40
CA GLY A 47 0.35 -9.83 12.50
C GLY A 47 0.71 -8.34 12.41
N ALA A 48 0.14 -7.58 11.47
CA ALA A 48 0.24 -6.13 11.48
C ALA A 48 -0.29 -5.57 12.82
N PRO A 49 0.37 -4.56 13.41
CA PRO A 49 -0.06 -3.96 14.65
C PRO A 49 -1.47 -3.38 14.53
N PRO A 50 -2.25 -3.35 15.64
CA PRO A 50 -3.54 -2.67 15.65
C PRO A 50 -3.36 -1.19 15.36
N LEU A 51 -4.46 -0.53 14.97
CA LEU A 51 -4.46 0.92 14.83
C LEU A 51 -4.05 1.58 16.16
N PRO A 52 -3.23 2.64 16.12
CA PRO A 52 -2.87 3.39 17.31
C PRO A 52 -4.11 3.93 18.04
N ARG A 53 -4.05 4.04 19.36
CA ARG A 53 -5.06 4.77 20.14
C ARG A 53 -4.87 6.27 19.93
N ALA A 54 -5.94 7.05 20.05
CA ALA A 54 -5.88 8.52 19.92
C ALA A 54 -4.85 9.17 20.86
N THR A 55 -4.56 8.55 22.01
CA THR A 55 -3.57 9.03 22.99
C THR A 55 -2.11 8.72 22.63
N GLU A 56 -1.83 8.14 21.46
CA GLU A 56 -0.49 7.67 21.06
C GLU A 56 0.04 8.44 19.83
N PRO A 57 0.38 9.74 19.97
CA PRO A 57 0.73 10.61 18.82
C PRO A 57 1.98 10.14 18.05
N THR A 58 2.94 9.51 18.74
CA THR A 58 4.14 8.93 18.11
C THR A 58 3.79 7.72 17.23
N ALA A 59 2.83 6.90 17.65
CA ALA A 59 2.37 5.75 16.89
C ALA A 59 1.58 6.18 15.65
N TRP A 60 0.75 7.22 15.76
CA TRP A 60 0.08 7.86 14.60
C TRP A 60 1.06 8.42 13.58
N THR A 61 2.09 9.15 14.04
CA THR A 61 3.15 9.66 13.17
C THR A 61 3.91 8.51 12.49
N GLY A 62 4.17 7.43 13.22
CA GLY A 62 4.78 6.22 12.67
C GLY A 62 3.93 5.57 11.58
N LEU A 63 2.62 5.48 11.78
CA LEU A 63 1.68 4.97 10.78
C LEU A 63 1.66 5.86 9.53
N ALA A 64 1.56 7.18 9.69
CA ALA A 64 1.55 8.13 8.59
C ALA A 64 2.82 7.99 7.72
N ARG A 65 4.01 7.92 8.33
CA ARG A 65 5.27 7.75 7.59
C ARG A 65 5.34 6.44 6.82
N ARG A 66 4.90 5.33 7.42
CA ARG A 66 4.88 4.02 6.74
C ARG A 66 3.90 4.02 5.57
N ALA A 67 2.70 4.55 5.78
CA ALA A 67 1.68 4.68 4.74
C ALA A 67 2.18 5.55 3.57
N HIS A 68 2.83 6.68 3.87
CA HIS A 68 3.44 7.56 2.88
C HIS A 68 4.52 6.87 2.03
N ALA A 69 5.48 6.22 2.69
CA ALA A 69 6.56 5.51 1.99
C ALA A 69 6.00 4.39 1.10
N ALA A 70 5.03 3.62 1.62
CA ALA A 70 4.34 2.58 0.87
C ALA A 70 3.59 3.15 -0.35
N ALA A 71 2.90 4.28 -0.18
CA ALA A 71 2.19 4.93 -1.28
C ALA A 71 3.15 5.35 -2.40
N GLY A 72 4.30 5.92 -2.03
CA GLY A 72 5.36 6.27 -2.99
C GLY A 72 5.84 5.05 -3.79
N HIS A 73 6.09 3.91 -3.12
CA HIS A 73 6.45 2.68 -3.82
C HIS A 73 5.34 2.16 -4.73
N ALA A 74 4.09 2.13 -4.26
CA ALA A 74 2.95 1.68 -5.04
C ALA A 74 2.75 2.51 -6.31
N LEU A 75 2.76 3.85 -6.18
CA LEU A 75 2.62 4.76 -7.31
C LEU A 75 3.78 4.64 -8.30
N LEU A 76 5.02 4.55 -7.80
CA LEU A 76 6.19 4.33 -8.65
C LEU A 76 6.07 3.03 -9.46
N LEU A 77 5.62 1.95 -8.83
CA LEU A 77 5.49 0.64 -9.47
C LEU A 77 4.22 0.50 -10.33
N GLY A 78 3.37 1.54 -10.40
CA GLY A 78 2.16 1.54 -11.24
C GLY A 78 0.93 0.90 -10.59
N PHE A 79 0.81 0.96 -9.26
CA PHE A 79 -0.36 0.51 -8.50
C PHE A 79 -1.13 1.70 -7.90
N PRO A 80 -1.88 2.46 -8.72
CA PRO A 80 -2.57 3.67 -8.27
C PRO A 80 -3.70 3.39 -7.28
N GLY A 81 -4.39 2.23 -7.36
CA GLY A 81 -5.41 1.84 -6.40
C GLY A 81 -4.84 1.68 -4.99
N ILE A 82 -3.80 0.86 -4.87
CA ILE A 82 -3.04 0.66 -3.63
C ILE A 82 -2.46 1.98 -3.12
N GLY A 83 -1.84 2.78 -4.01
CA GLY A 83 -1.27 4.08 -3.67
C GLY A 83 -2.30 5.06 -3.11
N GLY A 84 -3.50 5.12 -3.69
CA GLY A 84 -4.60 5.96 -3.21
C GLY A 84 -5.08 5.58 -1.82
N ARG A 85 -5.19 4.27 -1.52
CA ARG A 85 -5.62 3.78 -0.20
C ARG A 85 -4.58 4.02 0.88
N LEU A 86 -3.30 3.88 0.54
CA LEU A 86 -2.20 4.22 1.43
C LEU A 86 -2.15 5.73 1.72
N ASN A 87 -2.40 6.59 0.73
CA ASN A 87 -2.54 8.03 0.94
C ASN A 87 -3.74 8.38 1.82
N ALA A 88 -4.88 7.68 1.66
CA ALA A 88 -6.04 7.86 2.54
C ALA A 88 -5.71 7.49 4.00
N LEU A 89 -4.99 6.38 4.20
CA LEU A 89 -4.50 5.96 5.51
C LEU A 89 -3.50 6.95 6.11
N GLU A 90 -2.56 7.47 5.29
CA GLU A 90 -1.64 8.53 5.71
C GLU A 90 -2.42 9.77 6.18
N GLY A 91 -3.41 10.22 5.41
CA GLY A 91 -4.22 11.37 5.75
C GLY A 91 -5.02 11.17 7.04
N ALA A 92 -5.63 10.00 7.22
CA ALA A 92 -6.31 9.65 8.46
C ALA A 92 -5.35 9.62 9.64
N ALA A 93 -4.15 9.05 9.47
CA ALA A 93 -3.14 8.99 10.50
C ALA A 93 -2.61 10.37 10.91
N LYS A 94 -2.43 11.30 9.97
CA LYS A 94 -2.05 12.70 10.24
C LYS A 94 -3.11 13.42 11.07
N ARG A 95 -4.39 13.13 10.83
CA ARG A 95 -5.52 13.68 11.60
C ARG A 95 -5.78 12.93 12.91
N GLN A 96 -5.09 11.82 13.15
CA GLN A 96 -5.32 10.92 14.29
C GLN A 96 -6.78 10.45 14.37
N ASP A 97 -7.35 10.16 13.21
CA ASP A 97 -8.74 9.76 13.03
C ASP A 97 -8.84 8.22 12.93
N PRO A 98 -9.19 7.52 14.03
CA PRO A 98 -9.22 6.06 14.05
C PRO A 98 -10.31 5.47 13.17
N GLU A 99 -11.43 6.17 12.99
CA GLU A 99 -12.52 5.70 12.14
C GLU A 99 -12.12 5.75 10.68
N ALA A 100 -11.60 6.89 10.21
CA ALA A 100 -11.10 7.02 8.85
C ALA A 100 -9.92 6.08 8.57
N ALA A 101 -9.04 5.87 9.55
CA ALA A 101 -7.91 4.94 9.42
C ALA A 101 -8.39 3.48 9.32
N ALA A 102 -9.44 3.10 10.07
CA ALA A 102 -10.05 1.78 9.99
C ALA A 102 -10.69 1.52 8.63
N VAL A 103 -11.41 2.51 8.08
CA VAL A 103 -12.00 2.43 6.74
C VAL A 103 -10.92 2.28 5.67
N ALA A 104 -9.88 3.12 5.71
CA ALA A 104 -8.78 3.04 4.75
C ALA A 104 -8.03 1.70 4.83
N LEU A 105 -7.81 1.18 6.05
CA LEU A 105 -7.15 -0.10 6.26
C LEU A 105 -8.02 -1.29 5.81
N ALA A 106 -9.34 -1.24 6.04
CA ALA A 106 -10.27 -2.25 5.55
C ALA A 106 -10.27 -2.30 4.01
N ALA A 107 -10.39 -1.14 3.35
CA ALA A 107 -10.33 -1.05 1.89
C ALA A 107 -9.00 -1.58 1.33
N LEU A 108 -7.88 -1.27 1.99
CA LEU A 108 -6.57 -1.81 1.60
C LEU A 108 -6.53 -3.34 1.75
N ARG A 109 -7.03 -3.89 2.85
CA ARG A 109 -7.08 -5.34 3.09
C ARG A 109 -7.97 -6.06 2.09
N GLU A 110 -9.11 -5.47 1.73
CA GLU A 110 -10.00 -6.01 0.70
C GLU A 110 -9.28 -6.09 -0.66
N GLU A 111 -8.47 -5.08 -1.03
CA GLU A 111 -7.63 -5.16 -2.24
C GLU A 111 -6.68 -6.34 -2.21
N LEU A 112 -5.99 -6.50 -1.08
CA LEU A 112 -4.97 -7.52 -0.92
C LEU A 112 -5.62 -8.91 -0.93
N ALA A 113 -6.79 -9.06 -0.32
CA ALA A 113 -7.57 -10.29 -0.32
C ALA A 113 -8.13 -10.63 -1.72
N ALA A 114 -8.43 -9.64 -2.55
CA ALA A 114 -8.81 -9.82 -3.96
C ALA A 114 -7.64 -10.24 -4.88
N GLY A 115 -6.46 -10.52 -4.30
CA GLY A 115 -5.26 -10.97 -4.99
C GLY A 115 -4.14 -9.94 -5.02
N GLY A 116 -4.38 -8.72 -4.50
CA GLY A 116 -3.38 -7.69 -4.28
C GLY A 116 -2.58 -7.24 -5.51
N PRO A 117 -1.60 -6.34 -5.34
CA PRO A 117 -0.71 -5.98 -6.43
C PRO A 117 0.16 -7.19 -6.80
N ARG A 118 0.11 -7.61 -8.06
CA ARG A 118 1.02 -8.65 -8.59
C ARG A 118 2.37 -8.02 -8.88
N LEU A 119 3.21 -8.08 -7.86
CA LEU A 119 4.57 -7.56 -7.90
C LEU A 119 5.51 -8.50 -8.65
N PRO A 120 6.48 -7.95 -9.41
CA PRO A 120 7.46 -8.74 -10.14
C PRO A 120 8.34 -9.57 -9.17
N PRO A 121 8.94 -10.69 -9.64
CA PRO A 121 9.81 -11.54 -8.84
C PRO A 121 11.24 -11.00 -8.68
N ILE A 122 11.52 -9.82 -9.24
CA ILE A 122 12.84 -9.17 -9.29
C ILE A 122 13.42 -8.82 -7.92
#